data_AF-A0A662HNT4-F1
#
_entry.id   AF-A0A662HNT4-F1
#
_cell.length_a   1.000
_cell.length_b   1.000
_cell.length_c   1.000
_cell.angle_alpha   90.00
_cell.angle_beta   90.00
_cell.angle_gamma   90.00
#
_symmetry.space_group_name_H-M   'P 1'
#
loop_
_entity.id
_entity.type
_entity.pdbx_description
1 polymer ?
#
loop_
_entity_poly.entity_id
_entity_poly.type
_entity_poly.pdbx_seq_one_letter_code
_entity_poly.pdbx_strand_id
1 'polypeptide(L)'
;MTIVATLCYIVKNGKVLLIRKKKGFGAGKYNGVGGKVESSETIEEAAIREVKEEVGLSPRKIERAGLVEFYSKTDIPDWIVYIFICRKFEGVPRSSDEAEPLWFPISSLPFKEMWGDDEIWLKPVLEGAKVRGKFWFDENYEELLLWDVVFHFS
;
A
#
# COMPACT_ATOMS: atom_id res chain seq x y z
N MET A 1 -9.06 -16.08 9.24
CA MET A 1 -9.95 -14.91 9.29
C MET A 1 -9.32 -13.84 8.42
N THR A 2 -10.05 -13.32 7.44
CA THR A 2 -9.53 -12.30 6.52
C THR A 2 -9.27 -11.00 7.27
N ILE A 3 -8.11 -10.40 7.02
CA ILE A 3 -7.72 -9.10 7.55
C ILE A 3 -8.03 -8.02 6.51
N VAL A 4 -8.70 -6.95 6.93
CA VAL A 4 -8.91 -5.77 6.08
C VAL A 4 -7.86 -4.71 6.44
N ALA A 5 -7.21 -4.16 5.43
CA ALA A 5 -6.17 -3.16 5.59
C ALA A 5 -6.25 -2.08 4.51
N THR A 6 -5.44 -1.04 4.68
CA THR A 6 -5.31 0.05 3.71
C THR A 6 -3.86 0.27 3.35
N LEU A 7 -3.62 0.77 2.14
CA LEU A 7 -2.35 1.37 1.74
C LEU A 7 -2.64 2.71 1.06
N CYS A 8 -2.02 3.77 1.55
CA CYS A 8 -2.11 5.11 1.02
C CYS A 8 -0.77 5.53 0.44
N TYR A 9 -0.75 5.84 -0.85
CA TYR A 9 0.41 6.30 -1.57
C TYR A 9 0.37 7.83 -1.70
N ILE A 10 1.26 8.50 -0.96
CA ILE A 10 1.39 9.95 -1.02
C ILE A 10 2.27 10.33 -2.21
N VAL A 11 1.74 11.11 -3.15
CA VAL A 11 2.41 11.46 -4.40
C VAL A 11 2.65 12.97 -4.47
N LYS A 12 3.88 13.37 -4.78
CA LYS A 12 4.28 14.77 -4.97
C LYS A 12 5.41 14.88 -6.00
N ASN A 13 5.26 15.79 -6.96
CA ASN A 13 6.30 16.14 -7.94
C ASN A 13 6.92 14.93 -8.65
N GLY A 14 6.10 13.99 -9.13
CA GLY A 14 6.56 12.77 -9.82
C GLY A 14 7.24 11.74 -8.91
N LYS A 15 7.16 11.92 -7.59
CA LYS A 15 7.66 10.99 -6.58
C LYS A 15 6.52 10.45 -5.73
N VAL A 16 6.73 9.26 -5.18
CA VAL A 16 5.86 8.64 -4.18
C VAL A 16 6.63 8.47 -2.86
N LEU A 17 5.94 8.68 -1.74
CA LEU A 17 6.44 8.36 -0.42
C LEU A 17 6.20 6.88 -0.14
N LEU A 18 7.26 6.13 0.10
CA LEU A 18 7.21 4.76 0.61
C LEU A 18 7.76 4.74 2.02
N ILE A 19 7.38 3.73 2.79
CA ILE A 19 7.93 3.47 4.12
C ILE A 19 8.78 2.20 4.09
N ARG A 20 9.98 2.24 4.68
CA ARG A 20 10.71 1.03 5.03
C ARG A 20 10.17 0.52 6.36
N LYS A 21 9.54 -0.64 6.34
CA LYS A 21 8.92 -1.21 7.54
C LYS A 21 10.01 -1.74 8.49
N LYS A 22 9.98 -1.32 9.75
CA LYS A 22 11.01 -1.67 10.74
C LYS A 22 10.73 -2.98 11.48
N LYS A 23 9.46 -3.34 11.64
CA LYS A 23 9.00 -4.46 12.47
C LYS A 23 7.78 -5.16 11.88
N GLY A 24 7.51 -6.38 12.33
CA GLY A 24 6.33 -7.15 11.97
C GLY A 24 6.34 -7.70 10.54
N PHE A 25 5.16 -8.07 10.04
CA PHE A 25 5.00 -8.67 8.71
C PHE A 25 5.41 -7.67 7.61
N GLY A 26 6.37 -8.07 6.77
CA GLY A 26 6.97 -7.20 5.75
C GLY A 26 8.14 -6.34 6.25
N ALA A 27 8.67 -6.58 7.46
CA ALA A 27 9.86 -5.87 7.94
C ALA A 27 11.01 -5.96 6.93
N GLY A 28 11.71 -4.85 6.73
CA GLY A 28 12.80 -4.71 5.77
C GLY A 28 12.37 -4.32 4.36
N LYS A 29 11.10 -4.51 3.98
CA LYS A 29 10.54 -4.11 2.68
C LYS A 29 10.07 -2.66 2.66
N TYR A 30 10.08 -2.05 1.48
CA TYR A 30 9.37 -0.81 1.18
C TYR A 30 7.90 -1.10 0.87
N ASN A 31 7.00 -0.24 1.34
CA ASN A 31 5.56 -0.33 1.06
C ASN A 31 4.90 1.06 1.02
N GLY A 32 3.64 1.11 0.61
CA GLY A 32 2.75 2.24 0.91
C GLY A 32 2.54 2.41 2.41
N VAL A 33 2.02 3.58 2.81
CA VAL A 33 1.73 3.90 4.22
C VAL A 33 0.37 3.32 4.59
N GLY A 34 0.29 2.52 5.64
CA GLY A 34 -0.99 1.86 5.94
C GLY A 34 -0.92 0.66 6.88
N GLY A 35 -2.11 0.28 7.35
CA GLY A 35 -2.29 -0.75 8.34
C GLY A 35 -3.71 -1.31 8.35
N LYS A 36 -4.02 -2.04 9.42
CA LYS A 36 -5.31 -2.75 9.57
C LYS A 36 -6.43 -1.74 9.80
N VAL A 37 -7.61 -2.04 9.26
CA VAL A 37 -8.84 -1.29 9.58
C VAL A 37 -9.38 -1.78 10.92
N GLU A 38 -9.60 -0.86 11.85
CA GLU A 38 -10.20 -1.14 13.15
C GLU A 38 -11.73 -1.21 13.08
N SER A 39 -12.37 -1.82 14.08
CA SER A 39 -13.83 -2.01 14.08
C SER A 39 -14.65 -0.72 14.21
N SER A 40 -14.03 0.35 14.70
CA SER A 40 -14.68 1.64 15.00
C SER A 40 -14.48 2.70 13.92
N GLU A 41 -13.82 2.36 12.81
CA GLU A 41 -13.48 3.31 11.76
C GLU A 41 -13.90 2.80 10.37
N THR A 42 -14.09 3.74 9.45
CA THR A 42 -14.20 3.46 8.02
C THR A 42 -12.82 3.16 7.43
N ILE A 43 -12.82 2.59 6.23
CA ILE A 43 -11.59 2.29 5.49
C ILE A 43 -10.82 3.59 5.20
N GLU A 44 -11.53 4.65 4.82
CA GLU A 44 -10.95 5.96 4.58
C GLU A 44 -10.36 6.57 5.87
N GLU A 45 -11.04 6.45 7.01
CA GLU A 45 -10.52 6.90 8.31
C GLU A 45 -9.26 6.14 8.71
N ALA A 46 -9.22 4.81 8.51
CA ALA A 46 -8.03 3.99 8.74
C ALA A 46 -6.84 4.49 7.91
N ALA A 47 -7.03 4.71 6.60
CA ALA A 47 -5.97 5.21 5.74
C ALA A 47 -5.43 6.59 6.17
N ILE A 48 -6.31 7.46 6.68
CA ILE A 48 -5.92 8.78 7.20
C ILE A 48 -5.17 8.65 8.53
N ARG A 49 -5.65 7.80 9.43
CA ARG A 49 -5.03 7.52 10.73
C ARG A 49 -3.62 6.97 10.55
N GLU A 50 -3.45 5.94 9.74
CA GLU A 50 -2.16 5.30 9.48
C GLU A 50 -1.14 6.27 8.87
N VAL A 51 -1.57 7.11 7.91
CA VAL A 51 -0.70 8.16 7.34
C VAL A 51 -0.24 9.16 8.40
N LYS A 52 -1.09 9.47 9.37
CA LYS A 52 -0.74 10.36 10.48
C LYS A 52 0.19 9.68 11.48
N GLU A 53 -0.05 8.42 11.82
CA GLU A 53 0.70 7.64 12.81
C GLU A 53 2.08 7.25 12.29
N GLU A 54 2.17 6.70 11.08
CA GLU A 54 3.42 6.16 10.55
C GLU A 54 4.37 7.22 10.03
N VAL A 55 3.84 8.33 9.47
CA VAL A 55 4.67 9.34 8.79
C VAL A 55 4.38 10.79 9.18
N GLY A 56 3.42 11.05 10.07
CA GLY A 56 3.14 12.40 10.59
C GLY A 56 2.49 13.36 9.59
N LEU A 57 1.96 12.85 8.47
CA LEU A 57 1.31 13.67 7.45
C LEU A 57 -0.19 13.81 7.70
N SER A 58 -0.76 14.92 7.25
CA SER A 58 -2.21 15.16 7.27
C SER A 58 -2.76 15.16 5.84
N PRO A 59 -3.27 14.03 5.33
CA PRO A 59 -3.87 13.96 3.99
C PRO A 59 -5.17 14.77 3.95
N ARG A 60 -5.41 15.52 2.86
CA ARG A 60 -6.60 16.38 2.71
C ARG A 60 -7.67 15.77 1.82
N LYS A 61 -7.27 15.02 0.80
CA LYS A 61 -8.20 14.31 -0.10
C LYS A 61 -7.51 13.04 -0.60
N ILE A 62 -7.91 11.91 -0.03
CA ILE A 62 -7.50 10.59 -0.52
C ILE A 62 -8.51 10.11 -1.56
N GLU A 63 -8.01 9.42 -2.58
CA GLU A 63 -8.82 8.89 -3.67
C GLU A 63 -8.62 7.38 -3.74
N ARG A 64 -9.70 6.61 -3.70
CA ARG A 64 -9.63 5.15 -3.83
C ARG A 64 -9.17 4.78 -5.24
N ALA A 65 -8.04 4.09 -5.29
CA ALA A 65 -7.36 3.68 -6.51
C ALA A 65 -7.44 2.17 -6.76
N GLY A 66 -7.88 1.37 -5.79
CA GLY A 66 -8.06 -0.04 -6.05
C GLY A 66 -8.49 -0.90 -4.87
N LEU A 67 -8.49 -2.21 -5.14
CA LEU A 67 -8.67 -3.28 -4.16
C LEU A 67 -7.73 -4.41 -4.56
N VAL A 68 -6.89 -4.84 -3.62
CA VAL A 68 -5.96 -5.95 -3.80
C VAL A 68 -6.24 -7.02 -2.76
N GLU A 69 -6.36 -8.27 -3.21
CA GLU A 69 -6.64 -9.44 -2.37
C GLU A 69 -5.41 -10.36 -2.38
N PHE A 70 -5.01 -10.85 -1.20
CA PHE A 70 -3.87 -11.75 -1.05
C PHE A 70 -4.28 -13.09 -0.46
N TYR A 71 -3.70 -14.16 -0.99
CA TYR A 71 -4.03 -15.55 -0.69
C TYR A 71 -2.76 -16.35 -0.43
N SER A 72 -2.78 -17.30 0.51
CA SER A 72 -1.66 -18.23 0.73
C SER A 72 -2.07 -19.70 0.89
N LYS A 73 -3.17 -19.99 1.60
CA LYS A 73 -3.55 -21.37 1.98
C LYS A 73 -4.87 -21.83 1.40
N THR A 74 -5.77 -20.91 1.10
CA THR A 74 -7.17 -21.21 0.76
C THR A 74 -7.68 -20.27 -0.32
N ASP A 75 -8.87 -20.57 -0.86
CA ASP A 75 -9.59 -19.68 -1.79
C ASP A 75 -10.25 -18.47 -1.10
N ILE A 76 -10.09 -18.33 0.23
CA ILE A 76 -10.49 -17.17 1.00
C ILE A 76 -9.26 -16.26 1.15
N PRO A 77 -9.37 -14.95 0.87
CA PRO A 77 -8.23 -14.05 1.00
C PRO A 77 -7.81 -13.94 2.47
N ASP A 78 -6.51 -14.01 2.72
CA ASP A 78 -5.94 -13.70 4.02
C ASP A 78 -5.99 -12.19 4.27
N TRP A 79 -5.77 -11.39 3.22
CA TRP A 79 -5.82 -9.93 3.26
C TRP A 79 -6.68 -9.35 2.15
N ILE A 80 -7.46 -8.33 2.49
CA ILE A 80 -8.14 -7.44 1.56
C ILE A 80 -7.62 -6.02 1.82
N VAL A 81 -6.90 -5.47 0.85
CA VAL A 81 -6.19 -4.20 0.98
C VAL A 81 -6.80 -3.15 0.05
N TYR A 82 -7.29 -2.08 0.64
CA TYR A 82 -7.84 -0.94 -0.09
C TYR A 82 -6.72 0.05 -0.43
N ILE A 83 -6.56 0.33 -1.72
CA ILE A 83 -5.49 1.20 -2.22
C ILE A 83 -6.01 2.62 -2.37
N PHE A 84 -5.28 3.58 -1.82
CA PHE A 84 -5.56 5.00 -1.91
C PHE A 84 -4.37 5.78 -2.47
N ILE A 85 -4.67 6.88 -3.16
CA ILE A 85 -3.70 7.86 -3.64
C ILE A 85 -4.02 9.21 -3.01
N CYS A 86 -3.00 9.89 -2.51
CA CYS A 86 -3.13 11.24 -1.97
C CYS A 86 -2.11 12.19 -2.62
N ARG A 87 -2.60 13.25 -3.26
CA ARG A 87 -1.75 14.29 -3.90
C ARG A 87 -1.77 15.63 -3.15
N LYS A 88 -2.67 15.78 -2.16
CA LYS A 88 -2.85 16.99 -1.36
C LYS A 88 -2.77 16.65 0.13
N PHE A 89 -1.72 17.12 0.79
CA PHE A 89 -1.42 16.83 2.18
C PHE A 89 -0.66 17.98 2.83
N GLU A 90 -0.61 17.97 4.16
CA GLU A 90 0.17 18.91 4.97
C GLU A 90 1.19 18.16 5.85
N GLY A 91 2.23 18.89 6.24
CA GLY A 91 3.32 18.38 7.07
C GLY A 91 4.56 17.97 6.28
N VAL A 92 5.55 17.46 7.01
CA VAL A 92 6.80 16.91 6.49
C VAL A 92 6.87 15.47 7.00
N PRO A 93 7.14 14.47 6.13
CA PRO A 93 7.24 13.08 6.57
C PRO A 93 8.30 12.90 7.64
N ARG A 94 8.02 12.09 8.66
CA ARG A 94 8.95 11.78 9.75
C ARG A 94 8.94 10.29 10.05
N SER A 95 10.08 9.77 10.48
CA SER A 95 10.17 8.37 10.93
C SER A 95 9.36 8.17 12.22
N SER A 96 8.78 6.98 12.34
CA SER A 96 8.12 6.48 13.55
C SER A 96 8.90 5.26 14.10
N ASP A 97 8.39 4.64 15.15
CA ASP A 97 8.93 3.37 15.65
C ASP A 97 8.67 2.19 14.70
N GLU A 98 7.74 2.36 13.75
CA GLU A 98 7.28 1.32 12.84
C GLU A 98 7.84 1.48 11.42
N ALA A 99 8.11 2.71 11.01
CA ALA A 99 8.37 3.04 9.61
C ALA A 99 9.43 4.14 9.45
N GLU A 100 10.17 4.07 8.33
CA GLU A 100 11.05 5.14 7.87
C GLU A 100 10.61 5.63 6.48
N PRO A 101 10.10 6.87 6.33
CA PRO A 101 9.59 7.36 5.06
C PRO A 101 10.71 7.85 4.13
N LEU A 102 10.68 7.40 2.87
CA LEU A 102 11.57 7.82 1.80
C LEU A 102 10.81 8.15 0.52
N TRP A 103 11.25 9.18 -0.20
CA TRP A 103 10.70 9.57 -1.49
C TRP A 103 11.41 8.86 -2.64
N PHE A 104 10.65 8.16 -3.47
CA PHE A 104 11.14 7.50 -4.67
C PHE A 104 10.55 8.12 -5.94
N PRO A 105 11.33 8.33 -7.01
CA PRO A 105 10.78 8.65 -8.32
C PRO A 105 9.83 7.52 -8.78
N ILE A 106 8.64 7.87 -9.28
CA ILE A 106 7.69 6.86 -9.82
C ILE A 106 8.31 6.10 -11.00
N SER A 107 9.22 6.73 -11.73
CA SER A 107 9.97 6.11 -12.83
C SER A 107 11.02 5.08 -12.38
N SER A 108 11.36 5.03 -11.08
CA SER A 108 12.44 4.20 -10.54
C SER A 108 12.10 3.70 -9.13
N LEU A 109 11.02 2.94 -9.03
CA LEU A 109 10.58 2.32 -7.78
C LEU A 109 11.54 1.19 -7.36
N PRO A 110 11.76 0.99 -6.04
CA PRO A 110 12.73 0.02 -5.53
C PRO A 110 12.13 -1.40 -5.48
N PHE A 111 11.55 -1.91 -6.57
CA PHE A 111 10.76 -3.16 -6.56
C PHE A 111 11.47 -4.38 -5.97
N LYS A 112 12.80 -4.46 -6.10
CA LYS A 112 13.61 -5.53 -5.49
C LYS A 112 13.56 -5.58 -3.96
N GLU A 113 13.21 -4.47 -3.33
CA GLU A 113 13.05 -4.32 -1.89
C GLU A 113 11.57 -4.17 -1.49
N MET A 114 10.63 -4.43 -2.41
CA MET A 114 9.18 -4.35 -2.19
C MET A 114 8.54 -5.75 -2.15
N TRP A 115 7.22 -5.83 -2.10
CA TRP A 115 6.54 -7.10 -2.30
C TRP A 115 6.56 -7.49 -3.78
N GLY A 116 6.57 -8.81 -4.06
CA GLY A 116 6.69 -9.31 -5.44
C GLY A 116 5.53 -8.88 -6.35
N ASP A 117 4.35 -8.63 -5.78
CA ASP A 117 3.19 -8.14 -6.52
C ASP A 117 3.30 -6.66 -6.91
N ASP A 118 4.04 -5.84 -6.15
CA ASP A 118 4.09 -4.39 -6.37
C ASP A 118 4.60 -4.03 -7.78
N GLU A 119 5.50 -4.83 -8.36
CA GLU A 119 6.01 -4.64 -9.72
C GLU A 119 4.92 -4.78 -10.80
N ILE A 120 3.84 -5.52 -10.51
CA ILE A 120 2.76 -5.81 -11.44
C ILE A 120 1.76 -4.65 -11.51
N TRP A 121 1.42 -4.05 -10.37
CA TRP A 121 0.27 -3.14 -10.28
C TRP A 121 0.57 -1.71 -9.86
N LEU A 122 1.64 -1.46 -9.10
CA LEU A 122 1.82 -0.19 -8.41
C LEU A 122 2.06 0.97 -9.39
N LYS A 123 2.97 0.80 -10.35
CA LYS A 123 3.31 1.86 -11.29
C LYS A 123 2.09 2.33 -12.12
N PRO A 124 1.31 1.45 -12.78
CA PRO A 124 0.08 1.86 -13.47
C PRO A 124 -0.88 2.66 -12.58
N VAL A 125 -1.02 2.26 -11.31
CA VAL A 125 -1.89 2.96 -10.35
C VAL A 125 -1.36 4.35 -9.99
N LEU A 126 -0.06 4.49 -9.75
CA LEU A 126 0.58 5.79 -9.51
C LEU A 126 0.46 6.74 -10.72
N GLU A 127 0.40 6.17 -11.93
CA GLU A 127 0.23 6.87 -13.21
C GLU A 127 -1.24 7.18 -13.56
N GLY A 128 -2.21 6.71 -12.75
CA GLY A 128 -3.61 7.12 -12.84
C GLY A 128 -4.62 6.00 -13.12
N ALA A 129 -4.17 4.76 -13.31
CA ALA A 129 -5.08 3.62 -13.40
C ALA A 129 -5.74 3.32 -12.06
N LYS A 130 -6.90 2.66 -12.10
CA LYS A 130 -7.45 1.93 -10.96
C LYS A 130 -7.19 0.44 -11.10
N VAL A 131 -6.97 -0.26 -10.00
CA VAL A 131 -6.66 -1.70 -10.00
C VAL A 131 -7.68 -2.53 -9.22
N ARG A 132 -8.01 -3.69 -9.76
CA ARG A 132 -8.50 -4.83 -8.98
C ARG A 132 -7.51 -5.98 -9.16
N GLY A 133 -6.87 -6.42 -8.08
CA GLY A 133 -5.83 -7.44 -8.13
C GLY A 133 -6.08 -8.57 -7.15
N LYS A 134 -5.70 -9.77 -7.53
CA LYS A 134 -5.62 -10.96 -6.68
C LYS A 134 -4.23 -11.56 -6.82
N PHE A 135 -3.58 -11.86 -5.70
CA PHE A 135 -2.22 -12.39 -5.67
C PHE A 135 -2.14 -13.59 -4.73
N TRP A 136 -1.63 -14.70 -5.25
CA TRP A 136 -1.40 -15.91 -4.48
C TRP A 136 0.08 -16.05 -4.20
N PHE A 137 0.43 -16.04 -2.93
CA PHE A 137 1.78 -16.30 -2.44
C PHE A 137 1.88 -17.74 -1.92
N ASP A 138 3.10 -18.20 -1.71
CA ASP A 138 3.36 -19.38 -0.88
C ASP A 138 2.93 -19.15 0.58
N GLU A 139 2.92 -20.21 1.40
CA GLU A 139 2.44 -20.14 2.78
C GLU A 139 3.23 -19.16 3.67
N ASN A 140 4.47 -18.83 3.29
CA ASN A 140 5.35 -17.93 4.03
C ASN A 140 5.33 -16.50 3.51
N TYR A 141 4.60 -16.21 2.42
CA TYR A 141 4.59 -14.90 1.77
C TYR A 141 5.98 -14.44 1.27
N GLU A 142 6.79 -15.40 0.81
CA GLU A 142 8.12 -15.16 0.25
C GLU A 142 8.08 -15.08 -1.28
N GLU A 143 7.31 -15.97 -1.92
CA GLU A 143 7.24 -16.08 -3.38
C GLU A 143 5.82 -15.85 -3.91
N LEU A 144 5.70 -15.01 -4.94
CA LEU A 144 4.44 -14.82 -5.67
C LEU A 144 4.28 -15.95 -6.69
N LEU A 145 3.19 -16.71 -6.59
CA LEU A 145 2.93 -17.90 -7.40
C LEU A 145 2.00 -17.61 -8.58
N LEU A 146 0.96 -16.79 -8.36
CA LEU A 146 -0.06 -16.48 -9.36
C LEU A 146 -0.66 -15.10 -9.12
N TRP A 147 -1.13 -14.45 -10.18
CA TRP A 147 -1.91 -13.22 -10.07
C TRP A 147 -3.02 -13.14 -11.12
N ASP A 148 -4.08 -12.41 -10.77
CA ASP A 148 -5.14 -11.96 -11.67
C ASP A 148 -5.38 -10.47 -11.42
N VAL A 149 -5.10 -9.64 -12.45
CA VAL A 149 -5.08 -8.18 -12.31
C VAL A 149 -5.83 -7.54 -13.46
N VAL A 150 -6.78 -6.67 -13.11
CA VAL A 150 -7.54 -5.85 -14.05
C VAL A 150 -7.31 -4.38 -13.74
N PHE A 151 -6.98 -3.62 -14.78
CA PHE A 151 -6.86 -2.17 -14.72
C PHE A 151 -8.06 -1.48 -15.36
N HIS A 152 -8.49 -0.38 -14.74
CA HIS A 152 -9.45 0.54 -15.32
C HIS A 152 -8.78 1.89 -15.52
N PHE A 153 -8.72 2.33 -16.77
CA PHE A 153 -8.23 3.66 -17.14
C PHE A 153 -9.43 4.59 -17.31
N SER A 154 -9.34 5.78 -16.74
CA SER A 154 -10.34 6.85 -16.92
C SER A 154 -10.21 7.51 -18.27
#